data_AF-A0A843I1R7-F1
#
_entry.id   AF-A0A843I1R7-F1
#
_cell.length_a   1.000
_cell.length_b   1.000
_cell.length_c   1.000
_cell.angle_alpha   90.00
_cell.angle_beta   90.00
_cell.angle_gamma   90.00
#
_symmetry.space_group_name_H-M   'P 1'
#
loop_
_entity.id
_entity.type
_entity.pdbx_description
1 polymer ?
#
loop_
_entity_poly.entity_id
_entity_poly.type
_entity_poly.pdbx_seq_one_letter_code
_entity_poly.pdbx_strand_id
1 'polypeptide(L)' 'MKQIVFHASISPNGKDRYGEERYAIHIPKRLRDKIKDIVGKEVIIIVIQPDDTKDNK' A
#
# COMPACT_ATOMS: atom_id res chain seq x y z
N MET A 1 18.19 -8.37 6.86
CA MET A 1 17.10 -7.96 5.96
C MET A 1 16.14 -7.07 6.77
N LYS A 2 15.84 -5.82 6.33
CA LYS A 2 15.03 -4.87 7.12
C LYS A 2 13.59 -4.86 6.57
N GLN A 3 12.62 -5.26 7.39
CA GLN A 3 11.19 -5.23 7.05
C GLN A 3 10.50 -4.12 7.84
N ILE A 4 9.62 -3.36 7.19
CA ILE A 4 8.81 -2.31 7.83
C ILE A 4 7.35 -2.66 7.62
N VAL A 5 6.62 -2.86 8.72
CA VAL A 5 5.18 -3.17 8.71
C VAL A 5 4.42 -1.97 9.24
N PHE A 6 3.37 -1.56 8.54
CA PHE A 6 2.51 -0.48 8.97
C PHE A 6 1.09 -0.63 8.45
N HIS A 7 0.14 -0.05 9.19
CA HIS A 7 -1.24 0.10 8.74
C HIS A 7 -1.35 1.40 7.93
N ALA A 8 -2.01 1.32 6.78
CA ALA A 8 -2.31 2.46 5.91
C ALA A 8 -3.68 2.29 5.27
N SER A 9 -4.30 3.41 4.97
CA SER A 9 -5.49 3.45 4.11
C SER A 9 -5.08 3.23 2.66
N ILE A 10 -5.83 2.36 1.97
CA ILE A 10 -5.78 2.22 0.52
C ILE A 10 -6.96 3.00 -0.04
N SER A 11 -6.70 3.87 -1.00
CA SER A 11 -7.74 4.65 -1.67
C SER A 11 -7.71 4.42 -3.18
N PRO A 12 -8.87 4.43 -3.87
CA PRO A 12 -8.90 4.46 -5.33
C PRO A 12 -8.11 5.65 -5.88
N ASN A 13 -7.42 5.45 -6.99
CA ASN A 13 -6.56 6.42 -7.67
C ASN A 13 -6.78 6.39 -9.18
N GLY A 14 -8.06 6.39 -9.57
CA GLY A 14 -8.49 6.34 -10.96
C GLY A 14 -8.25 4.98 -11.62
N LYS A 15 -8.23 4.99 -12.95
CA LYS A 15 -7.97 3.82 -13.79
C LYS A 15 -6.73 4.05 -14.64
N ASP A 16 -6.04 2.97 -14.99
CA ASP A 16 -4.95 3.05 -15.94
C ASP A 16 -5.47 3.17 -17.39
N ARG A 17 -4.54 3.22 -18.36
CA ARG A 17 -4.87 3.34 -19.79
C ARG A 17 -5.63 2.12 -20.37
N TYR A 18 -5.70 1.03 -19.61
CA TYR A 18 -6.37 -0.21 -19.97
C TYR A 18 -7.70 -0.39 -19.21
N GLY A 19 -8.05 0.53 -18.31
CA GLY A 19 -9.27 0.50 -17.53
C GLY A 19 -9.14 -0.22 -16.19
N GLU A 20 -7.93 -0.66 -15.81
CA GLU A 20 -7.66 -1.34 -14.54
C GLU A 20 -7.65 -0.33 -13.39
N GLU A 21 -8.23 -0.71 -12.24
CA GLU A 21 -8.25 0.17 -11.07
C GLU A 21 -6.86 0.38 -10.51
N ARG A 22 -6.53 1.65 -10.28
CA ARG A 22 -5.32 2.05 -9.57
C ARG A 22 -5.67 2.36 -8.13
N TYR A 23 -4.76 2.01 -7.24
CA TYR A 23 -4.89 2.29 -5.82
C TYR A 23 -3.66 3.06 -5.33
N ALA A 24 -3.87 3.95 -4.37
CA ALA A 24 -2.81 4.65 -3.67
C ALA A 24 -2.70 4.14 -2.23
N ILE A 25 -1.48 3.87 -1.78
CA ILE A 25 -1.17 3.53 -0.39
C ILE A 25 -0.57 4.77 0.27
N HIS A 26 -1.25 5.29 1.29
CA HIS A 26 -0.75 6.47 1.99
C HIS A 26 0.23 6.07 3.09
N ILE A 27 1.52 6.42 2.93
CA ILE A 27 2.52 6.17 3.99
C ILE A 27 2.38 7.23 5.09
N PRO A 28 2.10 6.85 6.36
CA PRO A 28 1.97 7.80 7.45
C PRO A 28 3.26 8.61 7.67
N LYS A 29 3.12 9.92 7.99
CA LYS A 29 4.27 10.81 8.24
C LYS A 29 5.26 10.26 9.27
N ARG A 30 4.77 9.61 10.34
CA ARG A 30 5.59 8.97 11.39
C ARG A 30 6.53 7.88 10.89
N LEU A 31 6.31 7.34 9.69
CA LEU A 31 7.17 6.34 9.07
C LEU A 31 8.26 6.96 8.19
N ARG A 32 8.17 8.26 7.83
CA ARG A 32 9.15 8.94 6.95
C ARG A 32 10.59 8.73 7.40
N ASP A 33 10.87 8.85 8.70
CA ASP A 33 12.22 8.65 9.22
C ASP A 33 12.66 7.18 9.16
N LYS A 34 11.74 6.23 9.33
CA LYS A 34 12.02 4.79 9.21
C LYS A 34 12.29 4.36 7.77
N ILE A 35 11.65 5.04 6.80
CA ILE A 35 11.79 4.75 5.38
C ILE A 35 12.95 5.50 4.70
N LYS A 36 13.59 6.48 5.35
CA LYS A 36 14.81 7.13 4.83
C LYS A 36 15.87 6.11 4.40
N ASP A 37 16.04 5.05 5.20
CA ASP A 37 17.03 3.99 4.95
C ASP A 37 16.72 3.08 3.74
N ILE A 38 15.51 3.15 3.19
CA ILE A 38 15.06 2.40 2.01
C ILE A 38 14.81 3.29 0.79
N VAL A 39 14.98 4.62 0.90
CA VAL A 39 14.92 5.52 -0.26
C VAL A 39 16.03 5.14 -1.25
N GLY A 40 15.68 5.05 -2.53
CA GLY A 40 16.61 4.69 -3.60
C GLY A 40 16.96 3.20 -3.68
N LYS A 41 16.32 2.34 -2.86
CA LYS A 41 16.46 0.89 -2.92
C LYS A 41 15.22 0.26 -3.54
N GLU A 42 15.41 -0.89 -4.17
CA GLU A 42 14.30 -1.74 -4.58
C GLU A 42 13.55 -2.24 -3.33
N VAL A 43 12.22 -2.17 -3.38
CA VAL A 43 11.34 -2.54 -2.27
C VAL A 43 10.20 -3.41 -2.76
N ILE A 44 9.89 -4.44 -1.99
CA ILE A 44 8.71 -5.29 -2.21
C ILE A 44 7.60 -4.79 -1.29
N ILE A 45 6.45 -4.46 -1.86
CA ILE A 45 5.25 -4.05 -1.11
C ILE A 45 4.28 -5.23 -1.11
N ILE A 46 3.98 -5.74 0.08
CA ILE A 46 2.96 -6.78 0.27
C ILE A 46 1.73 -6.10 0.86
N VAL A 47 0.64 -6.13 0.11
CA VAL A 47 -0.66 -5.62 0.56
C VAL A 47 -1.50 -6.81 1.00
N ILE A 48 -1.90 -6.82 2.28
CA ILE A 48 -2.85 -7.79 2.80
C ILE A 48 -4.18 -7.05 2.92
N GLN A 49 -5.10 -7.31 2.00
CA GLN A 49 -6.49 -6.91 2.21
C GLN A 49 -7.12 -7.88 3.21
N PRO A 50 -7.89 -7.39 4.20
CA PRO A 50 -8.78 -8.27 4.94
C PRO A 50 -9.78 -8.85 3.94
N ASP A 51 -10.08 -10.15 4.04
CA ASP A 51 -11.12 -10.76 3.22
C ASP A 51 -12.40 -9.96 3.41
N ASP A 52 -12.88 -9.36 2.33
CA ASP A 52 -14.19 -8.72 2.31
C ASP A 52 -15.20 -9.87 2.27
N THR A 53 -15.39 -10.55 3.41
CA THR A 53 -16.48 -11.50 3.64
C THR A 53 -17.77 -10.69 3.76
N LYS A 54 -18.18 -10.09 2.64
CA LYS A 54 -19.56 -9.73 2.39
C LYS A 54 -20.17 -10.88 1.62
N ASP A 55 -20.56 -11.91 2.38
CA ASP A 55 -21.68 -12.77 2.01
C ASP A 55 -22.92 -11.86 1.87
N ASN A 56 -23.05 -11.20 0.73
CA ASN A 56 -24.30 -10.59 0.33
C ASN A 56 -25.17 -11.72 -0.22
N LYS A 57 -25.87 -12.40 0.71
CA LYS A 57 -27.09 -13.18 0.44
C LYS A 57 -28.16 -12.31 -0.22
#